data_AF-A0A8X6QGK4-F1
#
_entry.id   AF-A0A8X6QGK4-F1
#
_cell.length_a   1.000
_cell.length_b   1.000
_cell.length_c   1.000
_cell.angle_alpha   90.00
_cell.angle_beta   90.00
_cell.angle_gamma   90.00
#
_symmetry.space_group_name_H-M   'P 1'
#
loop_
_entity.id
_entity.type
_entity.pdbx_description
1 polymer ?
#
loop_
_entity_poly.entity_id
_entity_poly.type
_entity_poly.pdbx_seq_one_letter_code
_entity_poly.pdbx_strand_id
1 'polypeptide(L)'
;KFVPAIAYKIHNAGPPAEVTFKGIAIGNGWCDPETQVVNYSDYFYQLGIIDRKQALVIRKVTDQVVQNIRNENFEAARRLLGNVLGANAPGSSDPNYLLQFTGYQYPHFLLYTQYPPGEFYFPQYINLTRFKKAVHVGNLPFNSREIVARYMINDIMRSVKTILIEIMNNYKVLIYNGQLDLNQPYTLMVDFLHSIEWNRSEEFRNADKKIWRLNNEIAGYVHNVGDFFLAVVRSAGHLVPRDQPEVALDLITRFINGEPYD
;
A
#
# COMPACT_ATOMS: atom_id res chain seq x y z
N LYS A 1 4.78 0.53 6.37
CA LYS A 1 5.40 1.14 7.58
C LYS A 1 5.25 0.32 8.85
N PHE A 2 4.03 0.20 9.40
CA PHE A 2 3.82 -0.43 10.71
C PHE A 2 4.24 -1.89 10.75
N VAL A 3 3.88 -2.67 9.72
CA VAL A 3 4.22 -4.10 9.67
C VAL A 3 5.74 -4.33 9.72
N PRO A 4 6.58 -3.69 8.86
CA PRO A 4 8.03 -3.76 9.00
C PRO A 4 8.56 -3.26 10.35
N ALA A 5 8.02 -2.18 10.91
CA ALA A 5 8.47 -1.63 12.19
C ALA A 5 8.20 -2.58 13.37
N ILE A 6 7.02 -3.19 13.41
CA ILE A 6 6.67 -4.19 14.42
C ILE A 6 7.55 -5.44 14.25
N ALA A 7 7.70 -5.92 13.01
CA ALA A 7 8.57 -7.06 12.71
C ALA A 7 10.02 -6.80 13.15
N TYR A 8 10.56 -5.62 12.86
CA TYR A 8 11.90 -5.21 13.28
C TYR A 8 12.04 -5.14 14.80
N LYS A 9 11.00 -4.68 15.51
CA LYS A 9 10.99 -4.71 16.97
C LYS A 9 11.01 -6.14 17.51
N ILE A 10 10.23 -7.04 16.93
CA ILE A 10 10.20 -8.47 17.29
C ILE A 10 11.54 -9.15 16.98
N HIS A 11 12.13 -8.86 15.83
CA HIS A 11 13.44 -9.38 15.43
C HIS A 11 14.52 -9.04 16.46
N ASN A 12 14.57 -7.77 16.90
CA ASN A 12 15.59 -7.31 17.85
C ASN A 12 15.33 -7.72 19.31
N ALA A 13 14.07 -7.77 19.74
CA ALA A 13 13.72 -8.07 21.12
C ALA A 13 13.48 -9.57 21.38
N GLY A 14 13.32 -10.36 20.32
CA GLY A 14 12.70 -11.68 20.39
C GLY A 14 11.17 -11.59 20.47
N PRO A 15 10.43 -12.57 19.92
CA PRO A 15 9.01 -12.68 20.19
C PRO A 15 8.76 -13.10 21.65
N PRO A 16 7.56 -12.90 22.19
CA PRO A 16 7.13 -13.55 23.43
C PRO A 16 7.38 -15.07 23.39
N ALA A 17 7.64 -15.70 24.55
CA ALA A 17 8.06 -17.10 24.63
C ALA A 17 7.08 -18.07 23.95
N GLU A 18 5.79 -17.75 23.92
CA GLU A 18 4.71 -18.55 23.35
C GLU A 18 4.47 -18.27 21.86
N VAL A 19 5.17 -17.30 21.27
CA VAL A 19 4.94 -16.85 19.89
C VAL A 19 6.16 -17.16 19.04
N THR A 20 5.96 -17.87 17.95
CA THR A 20 6.98 -18.01 16.90
C THR A 20 6.69 -17.04 15.78
N PHE A 21 7.55 -16.04 15.61
CA PHE A 21 7.45 -15.11 14.48
C PHE A 21 7.99 -15.77 13.20
N LYS A 22 7.13 -15.89 12.19
CA LYS A 22 7.45 -16.61 10.94
C LYS A 22 7.63 -15.71 9.72
N GLY A 23 7.04 -14.52 9.72
CA GLY A 23 7.04 -13.65 8.57
C GLY A 23 5.99 -12.55 8.61
N ILE A 24 5.92 -11.79 7.52
CA ILE A 24 4.98 -10.69 7.35
C ILE A 24 4.30 -10.73 5.98
N ALA A 25 3.09 -10.17 5.93
CA ALA A 25 2.40 -9.84 4.69
C ALA A 25 2.07 -8.33 4.66
N ILE A 26 2.31 -7.68 3.54
CA ILE A 26 2.05 -6.24 3.33
C ILE A 26 1.20 -6.08 2.07
N GLY A 27 -0.06 -5.66 2.26
CA GLY A 27 -0.95 -5.29 1.16
C GLY A 27 -0.79 -3.81 0.80
N ASN A 28 -0.65 -3.51 -0.49
CA ASN A 28 -0.60 -2.16 -1.07
C ASN A 28 0.32 -1.22 -0.29
N GLY A 29 1.55 -1.70 -0.06
CA GLY A 29 2.46 -1.14 0.96
C GLY A 29 3.01 0.25 0.65
N TRP A 30 3.08 1.08 1.68
CA TRP A 30 3.86 2.33 1.70
C TRP A 30 5.10 2.13 2.59
N CYS A 31 6.28 2.10 1.95
CA CYS A 31 7.54 1.68 2.55
C CYS A 31 8.64 2.73 2.36
N ASP A 32 8.88 3.15 1.13
CA ASP A 32 9.89 4.15 0.80
C ASP A 32 9.29 5.25 -0.08
N PRO A 33 8.83 6.35 0.53
CA PRO A 33 8.17 7.42 -0.19
C PRO A 33 9.03 8.04 -1.29
N GLU A 34 10.35 8.10 -1.09
CA GLU A 34 11.26 8.72 -2.06
C GLU A 34 11.22 8.00 -3.41
N THR A 35 11.29 6.67 -3.41
CA THR A 35 11.23 5.86 -4.64
C THR A 35 9.80 5.68 -5.14
N GLN A 36 8.84 5.46 -4.23
CA GLN A 36 7.47 5.13 -4.61
C GLN A 36 6.73 6.32 -5.22
N VAL A 37 7.06 7.58 -4.96
CA VAL A 37 6.33 8.72 -5.60
C VAL A 37 6.74 8.96 -7.05
N VAL A 38 7.86 8.38 -7.50
CA VAL A 38 8.47 8.74 -8.77
C VAL A 38 7.68 8.24 -9.95
N ASN A 39 6.70 7.34 -9.87
CA ASN A 39 6.05 6.82 -11.09
C ASN A 39 4.54 7.09 -11.22
N TYR A 40 3.95 7.96 -10.39
CA TYR A 40 2.55 8.35 -10.54
C TYR A 40 2.22 8.98 -11.90
N SER A 41 3.09 9.87 -12.40
CA SER A 41 2.93 10.53 -13.70
C SER A 41 2.72 9.51 -14.82
N ASP A 42 3.67 8.58 -14.96
CA ASP A 42 3.67 7.63 -16.06
C ASP A 42 2.58 6.58 -15.88
N TYR A 43 2.31 6.16 -14.63
CA TYR A 43 1.23 5.22 -14.34
C TYR A 43 -0.15 5.79 -14.72
N PHE A 44 -0.49 7.01 -14.30
CA PHE A 44 -1.77 7.63 -14.66
C PHE A 44 -1.88 7.86 -16.18
N TYR A 45 -0.77 8.22 -16.84
CA TYR A 45 -0.75 8.35 -18.31
C TYR A 45 -1.00 7.01 -19.01
N GLN A 46 -0.35 5.93 -18.55
CA GLN A 46 -0.51 4.59 -19.13
C GLN A 46 -1.90 4.00 -18.91
N LEU A 47 -2.59 4.41 -17.83
CA LEU A 47 -4.01 4.09 -17.63
C LEU A 47 -4.95 4.88 -18.55
N GLY A 48 -4.45 5.91 -19.24
CA GLY A 48 -5.25 6.75 -20.13
C GLY A 48 -6.18 7.74 -19.40
N ILE A 49 -5.99 7.93 -18.09
CA ILE A 49 -6.84 8.83 -17.28
C ILE A 49 -6.33 10.27 -17.27
N ILE A 50 -5.11 10.51 -17.77
CA ILE A 50 -4.52 11.85 -17.99
C ILE A 50 -3.77 11.92 -19.32
N ASP A 51 -3.60 13.13 -19.86
CA ASP A 51 -2.76 13.38 -21.02
C ASP A 51 -1.28 13.65 -20.66
N ARG A 52 -0.41 13.81 -21.67
CA ARG A 52 1.02 14.08 -21.48
C ARG A 52 1.29 15.42 -20.78
N LYS A 53 0.44 16.43 -20.97
CA LYS A 53 0.61 17.75 -20.34
C LYS A 53 0.31 17.68 -18.85
N GLN A 54 -0.77 17.00 -18.47
CA GLN A 54 -1.15 16.71 -17.10
C GLN A 54 -0.10 15.83 -16.41
N ALA A 55 0.43 14.82 -17.10
CA ALA A 55 1.52 13.97 -16.59
C ALA A 55 2.76 14.79 -16.23
N LEU A 56 3.16 15.76 -17.08
CA LEU A 56 4.28 16.67 -16.77
C LEU A 56 4.04 17.52 -15.51
N VAL A 57 2.80 17.93 -15.24
CA VAL A 57 2.45 18.63 -13.99
C VAL A 57 2.63 17.71 -12.80
N ILE A 58 2.10 16.48 -12.85
CA ILE A 58 2.27 15.49 -11.78
C ILE A 58 3.75 15.19 -11.57
N ARG A 59 4.52 15.00 -12.64
CA ARG A 59 5.97 14.75 -12.57
C ARG A 59 6.68 15.83 -11.77
N LYS A 60 6.47 17.09 -12.13
CA LYS A 60 7.07 18.24 -11.43
C LYS A 60 6.73 18.25 -9.94
N VAL A 61 5.49 17.93 -9.57
CA VAL A 61 5.05 17.87 -8.17
C VAL A 61 5.74 16.72 -7.44
N THR A 62 5.81 15.53 -8.04
CA THR A 62 6.51 14.38 -7.44
C THR A 62 8.01 14.62 -7.28
N ASP A 63 8.66 15.36 -8.20
CA ASP A 63 10.07 15.74 -8.05
C ASP A 63 10.27 16.67 -6.85
N GLN A 64 9.34 17.60 -6.63
CA GLN A 64 9.33 18.45 -5.43
C GLN A 64 9.07 17.64 -4.16
N VAL A 65 8.24 16.60 -4.21
CA VAL A 65 8.05 15.66 -3.08
C VAL A 65 9.39 15.01 -2.73
N VAL A 66 10.11 14.47 -3.72
CA VAL A 66 11.45 13.86 -3.53
C VAL A 66 12.44 14.86 -2.94
N GLN A 67 12.49 16.09 -3.47
CA GLN A 67 13.37 17.14 -2.94
C GLN A 67 13.05 17.46 -1.47
N ASN A 68 11.77 17.56 -1.11
CA ASN A 68 11.37 17.81 0.27
C ASN A 68 11.71 16.63 1.19
N ILE A 69 11.56 15.38 0.74
CA ILE A 69 11.98 14.19 1.51
C ILE A 69 13.48 14.25 1.79
N ARG A 70 14.31 14.54 0.77
CA ARG A 70 15.77 14.63 0.90
C ARG A 70 16.22 15.76 1.83
N ASN A 71 15.45 16.84 1.89
CA ASN A 71 15.68 17.96 2.80
C ASN A 71 15.01 17.76 4.17
N GLU A 72 14.48 16.57 4.47
CA GLU A 72 13.75 16.23 5.70
C GLU A 72 12.48 17.08 5.98
N ASN A 73 11.99 17.78 4.96
CA ASN A 73 10.74 18.55 4.99
C ASN A 73 9.52 17.65 4.76
N PHE A 74 9.34 16.65 5.65
CA PHE A 74 8.35 15.58 5.48
C PHE A 74 6.90 16.07 5.42
N GLU A 75 6.54 17.08 6.20
CA GLU A 75 5.21 17.68 6.15
C GLU A 75 4.91 18.32 4.79
N ALA A 76 5.85 19.09 4.24
CA ALA A 76 5.73 19.69 2.92
C ALA A 76 5.65 18.61 1.82
N ALA A 77 6.48 17.58 1.91
CA ALA A 77 6.42 16.42 1.03
C ALA A 77 5.05 15.73 1.08
N ARG A 78 4.48 15.55 2.27
CA ARG A 78 3.16 14.92 2.44
C ARG A 78 2.03 15.77 1.85
N ARG A 79 2.08 17.08 2.04
CA ARG A 79 1.09 18.00 1.46
C ARG A 79 1.15 17.97 -0.08
N LEU A 80 2.35 18.05 -0.66
CA LEU A 80 2.53 17.97 -2.11
C LEU A 80 2.07 16.63 -2.70
N LEU A 81 2.35 15.50 -2.03
CA LEU A 81 1.80 14.20 -2.44
C LEU A 81 0.28 14.17 -2.34
N GLY A 82 -0.29 14.81 -1.31
CA GLY A 82 -1.72 14.99 -1.17
C GLY A 82 -2.35 15.76 -2.34
N ASN A 83 -1.60 16.65 -2.99
CA ASN A 83 -2.07 17.34 -4.21
C ASN A 83 -2.24 16.38 -5.39
N VAL A 84 -1.41 15.34 -5.47
CA VAL A 84 -1.49 14.33 -6.55
C VAL A 84 -2.68 13.41 -6.35
N LEU A 85 -2.89 12.93 -5.11
CA LEU A 85 -3.84 11.85 -4.81
C LEU A 85 -5.17 12.32 -4.20
N GLY A 86 -5.36 13.63 -4.02
CA GLY A 86 -6.55 14.17 -3.37
C GLY A 86 -6.66 13.84 -1.88
N ALA A 87 -5.50 13.74 -1.20
CA ALA A 87 -5.40 13.28 0.19
C ALA A 87 -5.03 14.40 1.18
N ASN A 88 -5.31 15.66 0.83
CA ASN A 88 -5.15 16.79 1.74
C ASN A 88 -6.35 16.96 2.67
N ALA A 89 -6.19 17.76 3.73
CA ALA A 89 -7.25 18.02 4.68
C ALA A 89 -8.51 18.59 3.99
N PRO A 90 -9.73 18.18 4.41
CA PRO A 90 -10.96 18.75 3.89
C PRO A 90 -10.96 20.28 3.97
N GLY A 91 -11.38 20.95 2.89
CA GLY A 91 -11.39 22.42 2.81
C GLY A 91 -10.04 23.07 2.53
N SER A 92 -8.97 22.30 2.28
CA SER A 92 -7.71 22.86 1.79
C SER A 92 -7.90 23.59 0.45
N SER A 93 -7.20 24.71 0.26
CA SER A 93 -7.08 25.40 -1.02
C SER A 93 -6.03 24.77 -1.95
N ASP A 94 -5.38 23.69 -1.51
CA ASP A 94 -4.43 22.94 -2.31
C ASP A 94 -5.07 22.32 -3.56
N PRO A 95 -4.33 22.25 -4.69
CA PRO A 95 -4.77 21.51 -5.85
C PRO A 95 -5.09 20.05 -5.50
N ASN A 96 -6.10 19.48 -6.16
CA ASN A 96 -6.35 18.05 -6.18
C ASN A 96 -6.29 17.59 -7.63
N TYR A 97 -5.10 17.21 -8.09
CA TYR A 97 -4.85 16.86 -9.49
C TYR A 97 -5.59 15.60 -9.91
N LEU A 98 -5.75 14.61 -9.03
CA LEU A 98 -6.59 13.45 -9.31
C LEU A 98 -8.01 13.89 -9.69
N LEU A 99 -8.67 14.68 -8.84
CA LEU A 99 -10.02 15.18 -9.13
C LEU A 99 -10.05 16.11 -10.35
N GLN A 100 -9.14 17.08 -10.42
CA GLN A 100 -9.14 18.11 -11.47
C GLN A 100 -8.86 17.55 -12.86
N PHE A 101 -7.98 16.54 -12.97
CA PHE A 101 -7.57 16.00 -14.27
C PHE A 101 -8.43 14.82 -14.71
N THR A 102 -8.97 14.04 -13.76
CA THR A 102 -9.64 12.76 -14.06
C THR A 102 -11.10 12.72 -13.66
N GLY A 103 -11.54 13.61 -12.75
CA GLY A 103 -12.86 13.54 -12.12
C GLY A 103 -12.96 12.55 -10.95
N TYR A 104 -11.88 11.82 -10.62
CA TYR A 104 -11.89 10.83 -9.55
C TYR A 104 -11.78 11.47 -8.16
N GLN A 105 -12.64 11.03 -7.25
CA GLN A 105 -12.58 11.33 -5.82
C GLN A 105 -12.04 10.16 -4.99
N TYR A 106 -12.05 8.94 -5.55
CA TYR A 106 -11.70 7.72 -4.84
C TYR A 106 -10.44 7.06 -5.45
N PRO A 107 -9.25 7.27 -4.86
CA PRO A 107 -8.00 6.73 -5.40
C PRO A 107 -7.81 5.23 -5.13
N HIS A 108 -8.67 4.60 -4.33
CA HIS A 108 -8.45 3.21 -3.91
C HIS A 108 -8.83 2.20 -4.98
N PHE A 109 -9.60 2.54 -6.01
CA PHE A 109 -9.97 1.58 -7.05
C PHE A 109 -10.29 2.28 -8.36
N LEU A 110 -9.55 1.99 -9.42
CA LEU A 110 -9.72 2.60 -10.75
C LEU A 110 -11.15 2.49 -11.30
N LEU A 111 -11.90 1.46 -10.92
CA LEU A 111 -13.27 1.28 -11.40
C LEU A 111 -14.28 2.20 -10.71
N TYR A 112 -13.91 2.85 -9.60
CA TYR A 112 -14.78 3.73 -8.82
C TYR A 112 -14.28 5.17 -8.88
N THR A 113 -15.07 6.05 -9.51
CA THR A 113 -14.77 7.49 -9.56
C THR A 113 -15.20 8.21 -8.29
N GLN A 114 -16.10 7.61 -7.51
CA GLN A 114 -16.68 8.16 -6.28
C GLN A 114 -16.54 7.15 -5.13
N TYR A 115 -16.61 7.64 -3.90
CA TYR A 115 -16.64 6.76 -2.73
C TYR A 115 -17.85 5.82 -2.80
N PRO A 116 -17.67 4.49 -2.80
CA PRO A 116 -18.79 3.58 -2.83
C PRO A 116 -19.57 3.67 -1.50
N PRO A 117 -20.91 3.52 -1.49
CA PRO A 117 -21.74 3.65 -0.28
C PRO A 117 -21.28 2.76 0.88
N GLY A 118 -20.71 1.60 0.57
CA GLY A 118 -20.20 0.64 1.55
C GLY A 118 -19.09 1.16 2.47
N GLU A 119 -18.34 2.20 2.06
CA GLU A 119 -17.30 2.83 2.90
C GLU A 119 -17.86 3.42 4.19
N PHE A 120 -19.16 3.74 4.22
CA PHE A 120 -19.80 4.40 5.37
C PHE A 120 -20.54 3.43 6.29
N TYR A 121 -20.71 2.15 5.91
CA TYR A 121 -21.50 1.19 6.68
C TYR A 121 -20.79 0.73 7.95
N PHE A 122 -19.47 0.52 7.90
CA PHE A 122 -18.72 0.03 9.04
C PHE A 122 -18.77 0.99 10.25
N PRO A 123 -18.48 2.30 10.12
CA PRO A 123 -18.60 3.25 11.23
C PRO A 123 -20.02 3.31 11.82
N GLN A 124 -21.06 3.20 11.00
CA GLN A 124 -22.45 3.18 11.46
C GLN A 124 -22.75 1.93 12.29
N TYR A 125 -22.32 0.76 11.81
CA TYR A 125 -22.56 -0.52 12.46
C TYR A 125 -21.87 -0.63 13.82
N ILE A 126 -20.57 -0.27 13.90
CA ILE A 126 -19.82 -0.37 15.15
C ILE A 126 -20.26 0.64 16.21
N ASN A 127 -21.00 1.68 15.81
CA ASN A 127 -21.54 2.67 16.73
C ASN A 127 -22.85 2.21 17.39
N LEU A 128 -23.46 1.11 16.94
CA LEU A 128 -24.67 0.56 17.55
C LEU A 128 -24.43 0.11 19.00
N THR A 129 -25.35 0.43 19.91
CA THR A 129 -25.28 0.02 21.33
C THR A 129 -25.10 -1.49 21.48
N ARG A 130 -25.80 -2.29 20.67
CA ARG A 130 -25.68 -3.76 20.68
C ARG A 130 -24.28 -4.23 20.32
N PHE A 131 -23.62 -3.59 19.35
CA PHE A 131 -22.26 -3.92 18.94
C PHE A 131 -21.28 -3.56 20.06
N LYS A 132 -21.34 -2.33 20.56
CA LYS A 132 -20.45 -1.87 21.64
C LYS A 132 -20.57 -2.72 22.90
N LYS A 133 -21.79 -3.15 23.25
CA LYS A 133 -22.03 -4.08 24.36
C LYS A 133 -21.39 -5.44 24.10
N ALA A 134 -21.51 -5.97 22.88
CA ALA A 134 -20.96 -7.28 22.51
C ALA A 134 -19.43 -7.32 22.50
N VAL A 135 -18.75 -6.22 22.16
CA VAL A 135 -17.28 -6.12 22.17
C VAL A 135 -16.70 -5.46 23.44
N HIS A 136 -17.53 -5.22 24.45
CA HIS A 136 -17.13 -4.69 25.77
C HIS A 136 -16.40 -3.34 25.77
N VAL A 137 -16.68 -2.46 24.78
CA VAL A 137 -16.05 -1.12 24.68
C VAL A 137 -16.81 -0.02 25.43
N GLY A 138 -17.90 -0.37 26.11
CA GLY A 138 -18.76 0.59 26.81
C GLY A 138 -19.36 1.62 25.86
N ASN A 139 -19.32 2.90 26.24
CA ASN A 139 -19.88 4.01 25.45
C ASN A 139 -18.82 4.78 24.63
N LEU A 140 -17.62 4.22 24.43
CA LEU A 140 -16.56 4.90 23.70
C LEU A 140 -17.02 5.27 22.28
N PRO A 141 -16.80 6.51 21.82
CA PRO A 141 -17.10 6.90 20.45
C PRO A 141 -16.08 6.28 19.48
N PHE A 142 -16.54 5.98 18.26
CA PHE A 142 -15.63 5.68 17.17
C PHE A 142 -15.16 7.01 16.55
N ASN A 143 -13.94 7.42 16.89
CA ASN A 143 -13.39 8.72 16.47
C ASN A 143 -12.76 8.66 15.07
N SER A 144 -12.65 9.81 14.42
CA SER A 144 -11.95 9.92 13.14
C SER A 144 -10.44 9.70 13.31
N ARG A 145 -9.81 9.19 12.24
CA ARG A 145 -8.35 8.97 12.16
C ARG A 145 -7.53 10.25 11.96
N GLU A 146 -8.17 11.41 11.86
CA GLU A 146 -7.55 12.66 11.40
C GLU A 146 -6.52 13.23 12.37
N ILE A 147 -6.82 13.19 13.68
CA ILE A 147 -5.91 13.71 14.70
C ILE A 147 -4.60 12.90 14.71
N VAL A 148 -4.72 11.57 14.69
CA VAL A 148 -3.54 10.68 14.62
C VAL A 148 -2.76 10.93 13.33
N ALA A 149 -3.44 11.03 12.19
CA ALA A 149 -2.79 11.30 10.91
C ALA A 149 -2.01 12.63 10.91
N ARG A 150 -2.54 13.67 11.57
CA ARG A 150 -1.86 14.96 11.74
C ARG A 150 -0.59 14.83 12.58
N TYR A 151 -0.66 14.18 13.74
CA TYR A 151 0.53 13.98 14.58
C TYR A 151 1.57 13.07 13.92
N MET A 152 1.15 12.17 13.03
CA MET A 152 2.03 11.27 12.29
C MET A 152 2.47 11.83 10.93
N ILE A 153 2.17 13.09 10.60
CA ILE A 153 2.36 13.60 9.22
C ILE A 153 3.81 13.47 8.74
N ASN A 154 4.77 13.73 9.63
CA ASN A 154 6.19 13.55 9.35
C ASN A 154 6.56 12.09 9.17
N ASP A 155 5.97 11.20 9.98
CA ASP A 155 6.24 9.77 9.89
C ASP A 155 5.76 9.21 8.55
N ILE A 156 4.68 9.73 7.95
CA ILE A 156 4.15 9.26 6.65
C ILE A 156 5.17 9.38 5.52
N MET A 157 6.11 10.33 5.55
CA MET A 157 7.10 10.49 4.47
C MET A 157 8.50 9.94 4.79
N ARG A 158 8.73 9.42 5.99
CA ARG A 158 10.01 8.75 6.35
C ARG A 158 10.17 7.39 5.67
N SER A 159 11.38 6.99 5.33
CA SER A 159 11.60 5.65 4.78
C SER A 159 11.58 4.57 5.87
N VAL A 160 11.01 3.40 5.57
CA VAL A 160 11.23 2.15 6.34
C VAL A 160 12.06 1.13 5.56
N LYS A 161 12.81 1.57 4.54
CA LYS A 161 13.57 0.67 3.66
C LYS A 161 14.57 -0.21 4.41
N THR A 162 15.33 0.36 5.34
CA THR A 162 16.42 -0.34 6.04
C THR A 162 15.86 -1.45 6.93
N ILE A 163 14.77 -1.16 7.65
CA ILE A 163 14.11 -2.17 8.48
C ILE A 163 13.40 -3.23 7.64
N LEU A 164 12.88 -2.88 6.45
CA LEU A 164 12.28 -3.88 5.57
C LEU A 164 13.35 -4.82 4.99
N ILE A 165 14.51 -4.29 4.58
CA ILE A 165 15.65 -5.09 4.12
C ILE A 165 16.05 -6.11 5.19
N GLU A 166 16.18 -5.68 6.45
CA GLU A 166 16.51 -6.58 7.55
C GLU A 166 15.48 -7.71 7.68
N ILE A 167 14.19 -7.38 7.58
CA ILE A 167 13.13 -8.39 7.67
C ILE A 167 13.13 -9.34 6.47
N MET A 168 13.36 -8.84 5.25
CA MET A 168 13.46 -9.66 4.04
C MET A 168 14.66 -10.62 4.06
N ASN A 169 15.73 -10.26 4.75
CA ASN A 169 16.92 -11.11 4.89
C ASN A 169 16.74 -12.26 5.89
N ASN A 170 15.79 -12.15 6.82
CA ASN A 170 15.67 -13.06 7.97
C ASN A 170 14.35 -13.83 8.04
N TYR A 171 13.30 -13.40 7.32
CA TYR A 171 11.96 -13.96 7.45
C TYR A 171 11.24 -14.11 6.12
N LYS A 172 10.14 -14.87 6.15
CA LYS A 172 9.20 -14.95 5.03
C LYS A 172 8.46 -13.63 4.84
N VAL A 173 8.43 -13.11 3.63
CA VAL A 173 7.81 -11.82 3.32
C VAL A 173 6.92 -11.94 2.08
N LEU A 174 5.64 -11.64 2.25
CA LEU A 174 4.70 -11.40 1.15
C LEU A 174 4.44 -9.91 1.02
N ILE A 175 4.67 -9.36 -0.17
CA ILE A 175 4.15 -8.06 -0.57
C ILE A 175 3.15 -8.30 -1.68
N TYR A 176 1.97 -7.69 -1.58
CA TYR A 176 0.95 -7.84 -2.61
C TYR A 176 0.25 -6.51 -2.89
N ASN A 177 -0.14 -6.28 -4.13
CA ASN A 177 -0.90 -5.10 -4.54
C ASN A 177 -2.11 -5.50 -5.38
N GLY A 178 -3.23 -4.80 -5.21
CA GLY A 178 -4.28 -4.81 -6.22
C GLY A 178 -3.83 -4.12 -7.50
N GLN A 179 -4.12 -4.73 -8.65
CA GLN A 179 -3.73 -4.25 -9.98
C GLN A 179 -4.28 -2.85 -10.31
N LEU A 180 -5.43 -2.50 -9.73
CA LEU A 180 -6.23 -1.33 -10.05
C LEU A 180 -6.24 -0.27 -8.93
N ASP A 181 -5.23 -0.31 -8.06
CA ASP A 181 -5.02 0.69 -7.02
C ASP A 181 -4.33 1.94 -7.58
N LEU A 182 -4.97 3.10 -7.50
CA LEU A 182 -4.37 4.39 -7.89
C LEU A 182 -3.57 5.04 -6.75
N ASN A 183 -3.82 4.64 -5.50
CA ASN A 183 -3.17 5.16 -4.32
C ASN A 183 -1.80 4.51 -4.09
N GLN A 184 -1.68 3.20 -4.28
CA GLN A 184 -0.41 2.46 -4.20
C GLN A 184 -0.27 1.48 -5.37
N PRO A 185 -0.11 2.01 -6.61
CA PRO A 185 0.07 1.18 -7.81
C PRO A 185 1.17 0.14 -7.64
N TYR A 186 0.93 -1.05 -8.19
CA TYR A 186 1.88 -2.16 -8.14
C TYR A 186 3.29 -1.80 -8.64
N THR A 187 3.37 -1.02 -9.72
CA THR A 187 4.66 -0.61 -10.31
C THR A 187 5.53 0.18 -9.35
N LEU A 188 4.95 1.03 -8.50
CA LEU A 188 5.71 1.80 -7.51
C LEU A 188 6.40 0.89 -6.49
N MET A 189 5.75 -0.22 -6.12
CA MET A 189 6.34 -1.23 -5.25
C MET A 189 7.45 -2.01 -5.96
N VAL A 190 7.29 -2.33 -7.25
CA VAL A 190 8.35 -2.94 -8.06
C VAL A 190 9.57 -2.03 -8.11
N ASP A 191 9.39 -0.75 -8.44
CA ASP A 191 10.49 0.21 -8.54
C ASP A 191 11.26 0.34 -7.22
N PHE A 192 10.52 0.41 -6.11
CA PHE A 192 11.13 0.38 -4.78
C PHE A 192 11.94 -0.91 -4.54
N LEU A 193 11.38 -2.08 -4.82
CA LEU A 193 12.07 -3.36 -4.60
C LEU A 193 13.30 -3.52 -5.52
N HIS A 194 13.29 -2.96 -6.73
CA HIS A 194 14.45 -2.92 -7.62
C HIS A 194 15.53 -1.93 -7.17
N SER A 195 15.18 -0.93 -6.35
CA SER A 195 16.09 0.11 -5.86
C SER A 195 16.88 -0.26 -4.60
N ILE A 196 16.51 -1.36 -3.93
CA ILE A 196 17.14 -1.80 -2.67
C ILE A 196 17.98 -3.06 -2.86
N GLU A 197 19.02 -3.19 -2.05
CA GLU A 197 19.85 -4.40 -1.98
C GLU A 197 19.57 -5.16 -0.67
N TRP A 198 19.24 -6.44 -0.84
CA TRP A 198 18.98 -7.50 0.14
C TRP A 198 19.49 -8.83 -0.43
N ASN A 199 19.55 -9.89 0.38
CA ASN A 199 20.27 -11.13 0.09
C ASN A 199 19.91 -11.82 -1.23
N ARG A 200 18.69 -11.62 -1.78
CA ARG A 200 18.26 -12.21 -3.06
C ARG A 200 17.85 -11.18 -4.10
N SER A 201 18.37 -9.95 -4.03
CA SER A 201 17.99 -8.88 -4.98
C SER A 201 18.34 -9.22 -6.43
N GLU A 202 19.50 -9.82 -6.65
CA GLU A 202 19.92 -10.26 -7.98
C GLU A 202 19.04 -11.39 -8.51
N GLU A 203 18.73 -12.39 -7.67
CA GLU A 203 17.77 -13.44 -8.03
C GLU A 203 16.41 -12.83 -8.38
N PHE A 204 15.91 -11.89 -7.56
CA PHE A 204 14.63 -11.22 -7.79
C PHE A 204 14.62 -10.40 -9.09
N ARG A 205 15.72 -9.72 -9.44
CA ARG A 205 15.79 -8.96 -10.71
C ARG A 205 15.78 -9.87 -11.94
N ASN A 206 16.26 -11.11 -11.80
CA ASN A 206 16.41 -12.07 -12.89
C ASN A 206 15.29 -13.13 -12.95
N ALA A 207 14.46 -13.25 -11.90
CA ALA A 207 13.42 -14.26 -11.86
C ALA A 207 12.21 -13.90 -12.74
N ASP A 208 11.57 -14.94 -13.26
CA ASP A 208 10.39 -14.77 -14.10
C ASP A 208 9.14 -14.55 -13.27
N LYS A 209 8.24 -13.72 -13.79
CA LYS A 209 6.91 -13.52 -13.22
C LYS A 209 6.01 -14.71 -13.63
N LYS A 210 5.52 -15.44 -12.64
CA LYS A 210 4.62 -16.60 -12.84
C LYS A 210 3.15 -16.18 -12.91
N ILE A 211 2.37 -16.93 -13.68
CA ILE A 211 0.90 -16.79 -13.71
C ILE A 211 0.33 -17.59 -12.55
N TRP A 212 -0.43 -16.94 -11.68
CA TRP A 212 -1.13 -17.60 -10.59
C TRP A 212 -2.61 -17.75 -10.93
N ARG A 213 -3.13 -18.97 -10.77
CA ARG A 213 -4.51 -19.32 -11.09
C ARG A 213 -5.27 -19.81 -9.86
N LEU A 214 -6.55 -19.48 -9.84
CA LEU A 214 -7.55 -20.01 -8.91
C LEU A 214 -8.75 -20.48 -9.75
N ASN A 215 -9.18 -21.72 -9.59
CA ASN A 215 -10.30 -22.31 -10.33
C ASN A 215 -10.18 -22.15 -11.86
N ASN A 216 -8.98 -22.38 -12.41
CA ASN A 216 -8.60 -22.19 -13.82
C ASN A 216 -8.60 -20.74 -14.34
N GLU A 217 -9.03 -19.75 -13.54
CA GLU A 217 -8.98 -18.34 -13.88
C GLU A 217 -7.66 -17.70 -13.46
N ILE A 218 -7.20 -16.68 -14.19
CA ILE A 218 -6.00 -15.93 -13.81
C ILE A 218 -6.35 -15.02 -12.62
N ALA A 219 -5.91 -15.42 -11.44
CA ALA A 219 -6.06 -14.69 -10.18
C ALA A 219 -5.08 -13.52 -10.08
N GLY A 220 -3.87 -13.71 -10.60
CA GLY A 220 -2.80 -12.76 -10.42
C GLY A 220 -1.50 -13.20 -11.07
N TYR A 221 -0.44 -12.51 -10.69
CA TYR A 221 0.91 -12.87 -11.06
C TYR A 221 1.81 -12.79 -9.84
N VAL A 222 2.71 -13.75 -9.69
CA VAL A 222 3.60 -13.86 -8.53
C VAL A 222 5.03 -13.91 -9.00
N HIS A 223 5.87 -13.13 -8.33
CA HIS A 223 7.30 -13.16 -8.44
C HIS A 223 7.85 -13.70 -7.11
N ASN A 224 8.59 -14.80 -7.14
CA ASN A 224 9.08 -15.46 -5.92
C ASN A 224 10.55 -15.82 -6.04
N VAL A 225 11.32 -15.49 -5.00
CA VAL A 225 12.69 -15.98 -4.80
C VAL A 225 12.88 -16.37 -3.33
N GLY A 226 13.18 -17.64 -3.09
CA GLY A 226 13.24 -18.19 -1.72
C GLY A 226 11.98 -17.87 -0.91
N ASP A 227 12.16 -17.19 0.22
CA ASP A 227 11.09 -16.81 1.15
C ASP A 227 10.45 -15.45 0.88
N PHE A 228 10.81 -14.79 -0.22
CA PHE A 228 10.20 -13.53 -0.65
C PHE A 228 9.18 -13.75 -1.77
N PHE A 229 8.03 -13.09 -1.65
CA PHE A 229 6.91 -13.17 -2.60
C PHE A 229 6.42 -11.76 -2.90
N LEU A 230 6.36 -11.40 -4.18
CA LEU A 230 5.69 -10.20 -4.68
C LEU A 230 4.52 -10.62 -5.58
N ALA A 231 3.30 -10.30 -5.19
CA ALA A 231 2.09 -10.64 -5.94
C ALA A 231 1.37 -9.38 -6.44
N VAL A 232 0.77 -9.49 -7.62
CA VAL A 232 -0.28 -8.55 -8.08
C VAL A 232 -1.58 -9.32 -8.25
N VAL A 233 -2.64 -8.84 -7.58
CA VAL A 233 -3.98 -9.43 -7.62
C VAL A 233 -4.78 -8.73 -8.70
N ARG A 234 -5.23 -9.49 -9.70
CA ARG A 234 -6.04 -8.95 -10.80
C ARG A 234 -7.40 -8.48 -10.29
N SER A 235 -7.96 -7.47 -10.95
CA SER A 235 -9.31 -6.97 -10.66
C SER A 235 -9.53 -6.52 -9.20
N ALA A 236 -8.47 -6.09 -8.51
CA ALA A 236 -8.50 -5.58 -7.15
C ALA A 236 -7.90 -4.17 -7.07
N GLY A 237 -8.45 -3.33 -6.19
CA GLY A 237 -7.89 -2.03 -5.82
C GLY A 237 -7.03 -2.09 -4.56
N HIS A 238 -6.99 -1.00 -3.81
CA HIS A 238 -6.23 -0.84 -2.56
C HIS A 238 -6.68 -1.82 -1.46
N LEU A 239 -7.97 -2.17 -1.45
CA LEU A 239 -8.56 -3.09 -0.48
C LEU A 239 -8.73 -4.47 -1.13
N VAL A 240 -7.62 -5.14 -1.40
CA VAL A 240 -7.59 -6.44 -2.10
C VAL A 240 -8.57 -7.46 -1.52
N PRO A 241 -8.68 -7.69 -0.19
CA PRO A 241 -9.64 -8.66 0.34
C PRO A 241 -11.11 -8.25 0.17
N ARG A 242 -11.39 -6.94 -0.01
CA ARG A 242 -12.74 -6.44 -0.30
C ARG A 242 -13.09 -6.66 -1.77
N ASP A 243 -12.15 -6.36 -2.67
CA ASP A 243 -12.39 -6.41 -4.12
C ASP A 243 -12.32 -7.83 -4.68
N GLN A 244 -11.46 -8.69 -4.12
CA GLN A 244 -11.22 -10.06 -4.57
C GLN A 244 -11.07 -11.00 -3.35
N PRO A 245 -12.14 -11.28 -2.59
CA PRO A 245 -12.06 -12.01 -1.32
C PRO A 245 -11.54 -13.44 -1.46
N GLU A 246 -12.02 -14.20 -2.46
CA GLU A 246 -11.59 -15.59 -2.68
C GLU A 246 -10.12 -15.67 -3.08
N VAL A 247 -9.69 -14.77 -3.97
CA VAL A 247 -8.30 -14.68 -4.42
C VAL A 247 -7.38 -14.25 -3.27
N ALA A 248 -7.79 -13.27 -2.46
CA ALA A 248 -7.04 -12.85 -1.29
C ALA A 248 -6.88 -13.96 -0.25
N LEU A 249 -7.92 -14.79 -0.08
CA LEU A 249 -7.88 -15.95 0.81
C LEU A 249 -6.92 -17.03 0.29
N ASP A 250 -6.96 -17.34 -1.01
CA ASP A 250 -6.01 -18.27 -1.63
C ASP A 250 -4.56 -17.76 -1.49
N LEU A 251 -4.34 -16.45 -1.74
CA LEU A 251 -3.03 -15.81 -1.57
C LEU A 251 -2.46 -16.04 -0.16
N ILE A 252 -3.23 -15.68 0.87
CA ILE A 252 -2.73 -15.73 2.24
C ILE A 252 -2.61 -17.17 2.74
N THR A 253 -3.51 -18.07 2.32
CA THR A 253 -3.47 -19.50 2.68
C THR A 253 -2.21 -20.15 2.15
N ARG A 254 -1.90 -19.98 0.85
CA ARG A 254 -0.68 -20.53 0.26
C ARG A 254 0.57 -19.94 0.88
N PHE A 255 0.58 -18.64 1.16
CA PHE A 255 1.67 -17.99 1.87
C PHE A 255 1.91 -18.61 3.24
N ILE A 256 0.86 -18.83 4.04
CA ILE A 256 0.97 -19.40 5.38
C ILE A 256 1.44 -20.86 5.31
N ASN A 257 0.88 -21.65 4.39
CA ASN A 257 1.15 -23.08 4.29
C ASN A 257 2.45 -23.42 3.55
N GLY A 258 3.06 -22.46 2.85
CA GLY A 258 4.22 -22.72 2.00
C GLY A 258 3.87 -23.43 0.69
N GLU A 259 2.64 -23.24 0.21
CA GLU A 259 2.18 -23.81 -1.04
C GLU A 259 2.63 -22.95 -2.24
N PRO A 260 2.95 -23.57 -3.38
CA PRO A 260 3.27 -22.87 -4.62
C PRO A 260 2.06 -22.09 -5.18
N TYR A 261 2.35 -21.07 -6.00
CA TYR A 261 1.33 -20.26 -6.71
C TYR A 261 1.16 -20.64 -8.18
N ASP A 262 2.02 -21.52 -8.69
CA ASP A 262 1.97 -22.12 -10.03
C ASP A 262 1.15 -23.42 -10.08
#